data_AF-A0A9D8C9I6-F1
#
_entry.id   AF-A0A9D8C9I6-F1
#
_cell.length_a   1.000
_cell.length_b   1.000
_cell.length_c   1.000
_cell.angle_alpha   90.00
_cell.angle_beta   90.00
_cell.angle_gamma   90.00
#
_symmetry.space_group_name_H-M   'P 1'
#
loop_
_entity.id
_entity.type
_entity.pdbx_description
1 polymer ?
#
loop_
_entity_poly.entity_id
_entity_poly.type
_entity_poly.pdbx_seq_one_letter_code
_entity_poly.pdbx_strand_id
1 'polypeptide(L)' 'MASADCGLRLSSIYDWYRGDFGGDEAGVIAHLARYAAPELRARLEGARRVAGYDYDWALNLAR' A
#
# COMPACT_ATOMS: atom_id res chain seq x y z
N MET A 1 -0.77 -17.09 -12.35
CA MET A 1 0.11 -17.22 -11.17
C MET A 1 0.93 -15.94 -11.08
N ALA A 2 0.48 -14.95 -10.30
CA ALA A 2 1.28 -13.75 -10.07
C ALA A 2 2.49 -14.16 -9.24
N SER A 3 3.69 -14.11 -9.83
CA SER A 3 4.94 -14.18 -9.08
C SER A 3 4.86 -13.09 -8.02
N ALA A 4 4.80 -13.48 -6.76
CA ALA A 4 4.79 -12.52 -5.69
C ALA A 4 6.20 -11.93 -5.57
N ASP A 5 6.49 -10.87 -6.32
CA ASP A 5 7.66 -10.03 -6.05
C ASP A 5 7.64 -9.66 -4.57
N CYS A 6 8.71 -9.95 -3.82
CA CYS A 6 8.79 -9.78 -2.36
C CYS A 6 8.84 -8.31 -1.91
N GLY A 7 7.93 -7.46 -2.39
CA GLY A 7 7.86 -6.05 -2.03
C GLY A 7 6.46 -5.61 -1.62
N LEU A 8 6.40 -4.43 -0.99
CA LEU A 8 5.16 -3.81 -0.53
C LEU A 8 4.24 -3.58 -1.72
N ARG A 9 3.09 -4.26 -1.76
CA ARG A 9 2.03 -3.98 -2.72
C ARG A 9 0.90 -3.21 -2.04
N LEU A 10 0.45 -2.16 -2.71
CA LEU A 10 -0.62 -1.28 -2.21
C LEU A 10 -1.80 -1.31 -3.16
N SER A 11 -2.94 -0.79 -2.71
CA SER A 11 -4.08 -0.60 -3.60
C SER A 11 -3.82 0.52 -4.62
N SER A 12 -4.30 0.40 -5.86
CA SER A 12 -4.19 1.47 -6.88
C SER A 12 -4.82 2.80 -6.45
N ILE A 13 -5.67 2.84 -5.41
CA ILE A 13 -6.15 4.09 -4.84
C ILE A 13 -5.01 4.98 -4.31
N TYR A 14 -3.94 4.37 -3.81
CA TYR A 14 -2.74 5.08 -3.33
C TYR A 14 -1.88 5.61 -4.48
N ASP A 15 -2.07 5.09 -5.69
CA ASP A 15 -1.44 5.64 -6.88
C ASP A 15 -2.24 6.84 -7.40
N TRP A 16 -3.56 6.70 -7.56
CA TRP A 16 -4.43 7.75 -8.09
C TRP A 16 -4.58 8.96 -7.17
N TYR A 17 -4.63 8.72 -5.85
CA TYR A 17 -4.81 9.76 -4.83
C TYR A 17 -3.55 9.97 -3.99
N ARG A 18 -2.37 9.68 -4.56
CA ARG A 18 -1.07 9.86 -3.89
C ARG A 18 -0.91 11.25 -3.27
N GLY A 19 -1.45 12.29 -3.92
CA GLY A 19 -1.42 13.68 -3.44
C GLY A 19 -2.03 13.85 -2.05
N ASP A 20 -3.14 13.17 -1.76
CA ASP A 20 -3.83 13.24 -0.47
C ASP A 20 -3.07 12.50 0.64
N PHE A 21 -2.19 11.56 0.28
CA PHE A 21 -1.44 10.72 1.21
C PHE A 21 0.01 11.16 1.38
N GLY A 22 0.34 12.41 1.08
CA GLY A 22 1.68 12.97 1.27
C GLY A 22 2.48 13.18 -0.03
N GLY A 23 1.90 12.92 -1.19
CA GLY A 23 2.44 13.33 -2.50
C GLY A 23 3.46 12.38 -3.13
N ASP A 24 4.08 11.49 -2.35
CA ASP A 24 5.06 10.51 -2.80
C ASP A 24 4.89 9.14 -2.10
N GLU A 25 5.68 8.13 -2.50
CA GLU A 25 5.63 6.78 -1.91
C GLU A 25 5.96 6.76 -0.41
N ALA A 26 6.90 7.58 0.05
CA ALA A 26 7.25 7.65 1.46
C ALA A 26 6.13 8.30 2.27
N GLY A 27 5.47 9.33 1.72
CA GLY A 27 4.25 9.90 2.28
C GLY A 27 3.16 8.83 2.46
N VAL A 28 2.89 8.05 1.41
CA VAL A 28 1.90 6.96 1.45
C VAL A 28 2.27 5.91 2.50
N ILE A 29 3.53 5.49 2.56
CA ILE A 29 4.01 4.52 3.56
C ILE A 29 3.85 5.08 4.98
N ALA A 30 4.17 6.35 5.20
CA ALA A 30 4.00 7.00 6.50
C ALA A 30 2.52 7.10 6.91
N HIS A 31 1.63 7.41 5.96
CA HIS A 31 0.19 7.40 6.18
C HIS A 31 -0.30 6.02 6.61
N LEU A 32 0.11 4.97 5.90
CA LEU A 32 -0.23 3.58 6.24
C LEU A 32 0.32 3.17 7.60
N ALA A 33 1.57 3.50 7.90
CA ALA A 33 2.22 3.18 9.16
C ALA A 33 1.51 3.80 10.37
N ARG A 34 0.86 4.96 10.19
CA ARG A 34 0.07 5.63 11.23
C ARG A 34 -1.13 4.83 11.69
N TYR A 35 -1.78 4.11 10.78
CA TYR A 35 -3.02 3.36 11.03
C TYR A 35 -2.82 1.84 11.08
N ALA A 36 -1.60 1.37 10.79
CA ALA A 36 -1.25 -0.03 10.82
C ALA A 36 -1.11 -0.57 12.26
N ALA A 37 -1.49 -1.83 12.45
CA ALA A 37 -1.12 -2.59 13.64
C ALA A 37 0.42 -2.66 13.79
N PRO A 38 0.97 -2.80 15.01
CA PRO A 38 2.42 -2.70 15.26
C PRO A 38 3.27 -3.63 14.39
N GLU A 39 2.80 -4.86 14.13
CA GLU A 39 3.50 -5.81 13.25
C GLU A 39 3.56 -5.33 11.79
N LEU A 40 2.46 -4.79 11.28
CA LEU A 40 2.39 -4.24 9.93
C LEU A 40 3.20 -2.94 9.83
N ARG A 41 3.15 -2.10 10.86
CA ARG A 41 3.93 -0.88 10.94
C ARG A 41 5.43 -1.16 10.86
N ALA A 42 5.94 -2.13 11.62
CA ALA A 42 7.36 -2.50 11.58
C ALA A 42 7.80 -2.96 10.17
N ARG A 43 6.91 -3.67 9.45
CA ARG A 43 7.16 -4.08 8.06
C ARG A 43 7.14 -2.89 7.09
N LEU A 44 6.25 -1.93 7.31
CA LEU A 44 6.16 -0.70 6.50
C LEU A 44 7.37 0.22 6.70
N GLU A 45 7.87 0.35 7.93
CA GLU A 45 9.08 1.14 8.24
C GLU A 45 10.34 0.56 7.56
N GLY A 46 10.36 -0.75 7.27
CA GLY A 46 11.42 -1.41 6.49
C GLY A 46 11.26 -1.28 4.97
N ALA A 47 10.08 -0.90 4.47
CA ALA A 47 9.81 -0.79 3.04
C ALA A 47 10.28 0.57 2.53
N ARG A 48 11.17 0.57 1.52
CA ARG A 48 11.65 1.81 0.89
C ARG A 48 10.92 2.19 -0.39
N ARG A 49 10.21 1.24 -1.01
CA ARG A 49 9.52 1.40 -2.29
C ARG A 49 8.29 0.50 -2.34
N VAL A 50 7.29 0.94 -3.09
CA VAL A 50 6.13 0.13 -3.43
C VAL A 50 6.48 -0.70 -4.66
N ALA A 51 6.42 -2.02 -4.54
CA ALA A 51 6.76 -2.94 -5.62
C ALA A 51 5.66 -3.05 -6.68
N GLY A 52 4.44 -2.61 -6.36
CA GLY A 52 3.35 -2.55 -7.31
C GLY A 52 2.05 -2.10 -6.67
N TYR A 53 1.12 -1.71 -7.52
CA TYR A 53 -0.22 -1.38 -7.13
C TYR A 53 -1.17 -2.43 -7.71
N ASP A 54 -1.99 -3.03 -6.85
CA ASP A 54 -3.01 -3.98 -7.24
C ASP A 54 -4.38 -3.41 -6.91
N TYR A 55 -5.37 -3.60 -7.78
CA TYR A 55 -6.72 -3.15 -7.50
C TYR A 55 -7.63 -4.37 -7.39
N ASP A 56 -7.84 -4.79 -6.15
CA ASP A 56 -8.79 -5.86 -5.87
C ASP A 56 -10.23 -5.33 -5.95
N TRP A 57 -10.93 -5.74 -7.00
CA TRP A 57 -12.33 -5.42 -7.26
C TRP A 57 -13.29 -6.24 -6.36
N ALA A 58 -12.77 -7.16 -5.53
CA ALA A 58 -13.58 -7.97 -4.62
C ALA A 58 -14.38 -7.15 -3.59
N LEU A 59 -14.01 -5.89 -3.33
CA LEU A 59 -14.79 -5.02 -2.45
C LEU A 59 -16.20 -4.72 -3.00
N ASN A 60 -16.41 -4.85 -4.32
CA ASN A 60 -17.73 -4.72 -4.97
C ASN A 60 -18.48 -6.06 -5.13
N LEU A 61 -17.91 -7.17 -4.68
CA LEU A 61 -18.54 -8.49 -4.77
C LEU A 61 -19.39 -8.86 -3.54
N ALA A 62 -19.63 -7.92 -2.61
CA ALA A 62 -20.63 -8.12 -1.57
C ALA A 62 -22.01 -8.28 -2.22
N ARG A 63 -22.41 -9.54 -2.44
CA ARG A 63 -23.76 -9.97 -2.82
C ARG A 63 -24.45 -10.57 -1.59
#